data_AF-L7JSN4-F1
#
_entry.id   AF-L7JSN4-F1
#
_cell.length_a   1.000
_cell.length_b   1.000
_cell.length_c   1.000
_cell.angle_alpha   90.00
_cell.angle_beta   90.00
_cell.angle_gamma   90.00
#
_symmetry.space_group_name_H-M   'P 1'
#
loop_
_entity.id
_entity.type
_entity.pdbx_description
1 polymer ?
#
loop_
_entity_poly.entity_id
_entity_poly.type
_entity_poly.pdbx_seq_one_letter_code
_entity_poly.pdbx_strand_id
1 'polypeptide(L)'
;MNYVHFVIRIPVTQHLFMKVIRLNSHGKVEFSDNEFYNTIKHLIMFVDNSSFILHLLVEKLIKNSRLWDRLKKIDKKNNNKSKTDAISYNQFEMNLSNAMMEINNTTYLAVMDNQKNVAFISENSSTRAKTPVYVNLRNLDALFLRPFIVMNGYFLINNHKELYKKYNKSIIEHGLNIEVDFC
;
A
#
# COMPACT_ATOMS: atom_id res chain seq x y z
N MET A 1 -38.10 -8.13 33.34
CA MET A 1 -38.19 -8.78 32.00
C MET A 1 -36.78 -8.87 31.45
N ASN A 2 -36.25 -10.09 31.30
CA ASN A 2 -34.91 -10.30 30.74
C ASN A 2 -35.04 -10.43 29.22
N TYR A 3 -34.45 -9.50 28.48
CA TYR A 3 -34.38 -9.59 27.03
C TYR A 3 -33.35 -10.65 26.64
N VAL A 4 -33.80 -11.70 25.96
CA VAL A 4 -32.91 -12.70 25.37
C VAL A 4 -32.39 -12.14 24.05
N HIS A 5 -31.09 -11.95 23.95
CA HIS A 5 -30.45 -11.48 22.72
C HIS A 5 -30.02 -12.67 21.87
N PHE A 6 -30.50 -12.71 20.62
CA PHE A 6 -30.10 -13.71 19.65
C PHE A 6 -29.02 -13.13 18.73
N VAL A 7 -27.83 -13.76 18.74
CA VAL A 7 -26.72 -13.39 17.87
C VAL A 7 -26.71 -14.34 16.68
N ILE A 8 -27.08 -13.83 15.51
CA ILE A 8 -26.99 -14.57 14.25
C ILE A 8 -25.67 -14.21 13.59
N ARG A 9 -24.81 -15.22 13.34
CA ARG A 9 -23.56 -15.05 12.60
C ARG A 9 -23.79 -15.46 11.15
N ILE A 10 -23.90 -14.46 10.27
CA ILE A 10 -24.05 -14.71 8.83
C ILE A 10 -22.66 -14.64 8.19
N PRO A 11 -22.19 -15.71 7.51
CA PRO A 11 -20.98 -15.65 6.71
C PRO A 11 -21.25 -14.77 5.49
N VAL A 12 -20.63 -13.60 5.45
CA VAL A 12 -20.77 -12.62 4.37
C VAL A 12 -19.55 -12.73 3.47
N THR A 13 -19.74 -12.79 2.16
CA THR A 13 -18.61 -12.63 1.24
C THR A 13 -18.06 -11.21 1.37
N GLN A 14 -16.74 -11.04 1.22
CA GLN A 14 -16.10 -9.73 1.31
C GLN A 14 -16.77 -8.72 0.36
N HIS A 15 -17.14 -9.13 -0.85
CA HIS A 15 -17.87 -8.29 -1.80
C HIS A 15 -19.20 -7.79 -1.27
N LEU A 16 -19.99 -8.68 -0.64
CA LEU A 16 -21.27 -8.33 -0.05
C LEU A 16 -21.08 -7.46 1.20
N PHE A 17 -20.05 -7.73 2.02
CA PHE A 17 -19.67 -6.89 3.15
C PHE A 17 -19.32 -5.46 2.70
N MET A 18 -18.43 -5.32 1.72
CA MET A 18 -18.02 -4.04 1.13
C MET A 18 -19.20 -3.25 0.55
N LYS A 19 -20.13 -3.93 -0.14
CA LYS A 19 -21.38 -3.34 -0.64
C LYS A 19 -22.29 -2.86 0.49
N VAL A 20 -22.42 -3.64 1.56
CA VAL A 20 -23.30 -3.34 2.71
C VAL A 20 -22.76 -2.15 3.50
N ILE A 21 -21.45 -2.02 3.69
CA ILE A 21 -20.85 -0.92 4.46
C ILE A 21 -20.56 0.34 3.62
N ARG A 22 -20.95 0.36 2.34
CA ARG A 22 -20.77 1.50 1.43
C ARG A 22 -19.33 2.05 1.43
N LEU A 23 -18.33 1.18 1.49
CA LEU A 23 -16.93 1.60 1.39
C LEU A 23 -16.67 2.14 -0.01
N ASN A 24 -16.51 3.45 -0.12
CA ASN A 24 -16.08 4.17 -1.30
C ASN A 24 -14.70 4.79 -1.06
N SER A 25 -13.95 5.09 -2.12
CA SER A 25 -12.66 5.82 -2.07
C SER A 25 -12.76 7.26 -1.58
N HIS A 26 -13.96 7.69 -1.25
CA HIS A 26 -14.27 8.99 -0.68
C HIS A 26 -14.87 8.87 0.73
N GLY A 27 -14.86 7.66 1.29
CA GLY A 27 -15.45 7.33 2.58
C GLY A 27 -14.48 7.64 3.69
N LYS A 28 -14.96 8.32 4.73
CA LYS A 28 -14.18 8.63 5.95
C LYS A 28 -13.99 7.43 6.87
N VAL A 29 -14.01 6.20 6.34
CA VAL A 29 -13.86 5.00 7.17
C VAL A 29 -12.36 4.80 7.42
N GLU A 30 -11.91 5.21 8.60
CA GLU A 30 -10.54 4.98 9.04
C GLU A 30 -10.41 3.59 9.68
N PHE A 31 -9.79 2.66 8.96
CA PHE A 31 -9.43 1.36 9.50
C PHE A 31 -8.38 1.51 10.61
N SER A 32 -8.61 0.87 11.75
CA SER A 32 -7.66 0.73 12.86
C SER A 32 -6.46 -0.15 12.48
N ASP A 33 -5.37 -0.05 13.24
CA ASP A 33 -4.16 -0.85 12.99
C ASP A 33 -4.44 -2.36 13.15
N ASN A 34 -5.35 -2.76 14.04
CA ASN A 34 -5.77 -4.15 14.19
C ASN A 34 -6.58 -4.65 12.98
N GLU A 35 -7.45 -3.81 12.42
CA GLU A 35 -8.20 -4.18 11.20
C GLU A 35 -7.27 -4.36 10.00
N PHE A 36 -6.27 -3.48 9.85
CA PHE A 36 -5.23 -3.69 8.83
C PHE A 36 -4.42 -4.96 9.08
N TYR A 37 -3.99 -5.20 10.32
CA TYR A 37 -3.27 -6.42 10.66
C TYR A 37 -4.07 -7.68 10.30
N ASN A 38 -5.35 -7.75 10.70
CA ASN A 38 -6.21 -8.89 10.41
C ASN A 38 -6.47 -9.06 8.91
N THR A 39 -6.64 -7.95 8.18
CA THR A 39 -6.82 -7.96 6.72
C THR A 39 -5.57 -8.50 6.03
N ILE A 40 -4.38 -8.08 6.47
CA ILE A 40 -3.14 -8.59 5.87
C ILE A 40 -2.91 -10.06 6.26
N LYS A 41 -3.14 -10.41 7.53
CA LYS A 41 -2.93 -11.77 8.04
C LYS A 41 -3.82 -12.81 7.36
N HIS A 42 -5.05 -12.47 7.02
CA HIS A 42 -6.05 -13.47 6.63
C HIS A 42 -6.48 -13.43 5.16
N LEU A 43 -6.14 -12.39 4.39
CA LEU A 43 -6.99 -12.03 3.25
C LEU A 43 -6.27 -11.81 1.91
N ILE A 44 -4.94 -11.78 1.84
CA ILE A 44 -4.24 -11.36 0.61
C ILE A 44 -4.04 -12.47 -0.45
N MET A 45 -4.20 -13.76 -0.12
CA MET A 45 -3.97 -14.82 -1.11
C MET A 45 -5.12 -15.07 -2.11
N PHE A 46 -6.21 -14.29 -2.09
CA PHE A 46 -7.41 -14.59 -2.89
C PHE A 46 -8.05 -13.41 -3.64
N VAL A 47 -7.41 -12.25 -3.71
CA VAL A 47 -8.19 -11.05 -4.03
C VAL A 47 -8.08 -10.61 -5.49
N ASP A 48 -8.75 -11.38 -6.34
CA ASP A 48 -9.40 -10.83 -7.52
C ASP A 48 -10.32 -9.69 -7.05
N ASN A 49 -9.95 -8.44 -7.34
CA ASN A 49 -10.65 -7.19 -6.95
C ASN A 49 -10.32 -6.54 -5.56
N SER A 50 -9.10 -6.72 -5.02
CA SER A 50 -8.67 -6.05 -3.76
C SER A 50 -8.27 -4.59 -3.91
N SER A 51 -8.27 -4.04 -5.13
CA SER A 51 -7.65 -2.75 -5.47
C SER A 51 -7.97 -1.63 -4.48
N PHE A 52 -9.19 -1.60 -3.95
CA PHE A 52 -9.63 -0.65 -2.94
C PHE A 52 -8.93 -0.77 -1.58
N ILE A 53 -8.89 -1.98 -1.00
CA ILE A 53 -8.25 -2.20 0.31
C ILE A 53 -6.74 -2.00 0.20
N LEU A 54 -6.15 -2.44 -0.90
CA LEU A 54 -4.74 -2.20 -1.20
C LEU A 54 -4.45 -0.70 -1.34
N HIS A 55 -5.31 0.04 -2.03
CA HIS A 55 -5.20 1.49 -2.13
C HIS A 55 -5.25 2.17 -0.74
N LEU A 56 -6.19 1.78 0.13
CA LEU A 56 -6.27 2.31 1.49
C LEU A 56 -5.04 1.96 2.35
N LEU A 57 -4.54 0.73 2.21
CA LEU A 57 -3.32 0.29 2.89
C LEU A 57 -2.13 1.16 2.47
N VAL A 58 -1.97 1.38 1.16
CA VAL A 58 -0.91 2.21 0.59
C VAL A 58 -1.02 3.65 1.08
N GLU A 59 -2.19 4.26 0.99
CA GLU A 59 -2.39 5.63 1.48
C GLU A 59 -2.00 5.77 2.94
N LYS A 60 -2.39 4.80 3.79
CA LYS A 60 -2.09 4.86 5.22
C LYS A 60 -0.62 4.64 5.51
N LEU A 61 0.07 3.77 4.77
CA LEU A 61 1.51 3.58 4.87
C LEU A 61 2.28 4.85 4.48
N ILE A 62 1.87 5.52 3.40
CA ILE A 62 2.48 6.78 2.93
C ILE A 62 2.24 7.91 3.94
N LYS A 63 1.03 8.02 4.49
CA LYS A 63 0.69 9.03 5.51
C LYS A 63 1.34 8.74 6.86
N ASN A 64 1.70 7.49 7.15
CA ASN A 64 2.21 7.05 8.46
C ASN A 64 3.30 6.00 8.32
N SER A 65 4.54 6.45 8.16
CA SER A 65 5.73 5.57 8.06
C SER A 65 5.90 4.61 9.24
N ARG A 66 5.35 4.94 10.42
CA ARG A 66 5.38 4.07 11.62
C ARG A 66 4.30 2.99 11.63
N LEU A 67 3.36 2.99 10.68
CA LEU A 67 2.32 1.95 10.61
C LEU A 67 2.95 0.56 10.49
N TRP A 68 4.00 0.45 9.68
CA TRP A 68 4.77 -0.77 9.49
C TRP A 68 5.25 -1.38 10.82
N ASP A 69 5.92 -0.58 11.64
CA ASP A 69 6.43 -1.00 12.94
C ASP A 69 5.31 -1.41 13.90
N ARG A 70 4.16 -0.73 13.83
CA ARG A 70 3.00 -1.05 14.68
C ARG A 70 2.36 -2.37 14.25
N LEU A 71 2.22 -2.63 12.95
CA LEU A 71 1.72 -3.91 12.45
C LEU A 71 2.66 -5.07 12.85
N LYS A 72 3.98 -4.89 12.75
CA LYS A 72 4.96 -5.88 13.22
C LYS A 72 4.89 -6.13 14.73
N LYS A 73 4.64 -5.07 15.51
CA LYS A 73 4.43 -5.21 16.96
C LYS A 73 3.14 -5.98 17.28
N ILE A 74 2.07 -5.76 16.52
CA ILE A 74 0.81 -6.52 16.66
C ILE A 74 1.06 -8.00 16.34
N ASP A 75 1.79 -8.29 15.25
CA ASP A 75 2.12 -9.65 14.87
C ASP A 75 2.90 -10.41 15.95
N LYS A 76 3.99 -9.80 16.45
CA LYS A 76 4.79 -10.36 17.54
C LYS A 76 3.97 -10.61 18.80
N LYS A 77 3.07 -9.69 19.16
CA LYS A 77 2.18 -9.85 20.33
C LYS A 77 1.20 -11.01 20.17
N ASN A 78 0.71 -11.24 18.95
CA ASN A 78 -0.24 -12.30 18.67
C ASN A 78 0.43 -13.67 18.56
N ASN A 79 1.64 -13.74 17.98
CA ASN A 79 2.40 -14.99 17.86
C ASN A 79 3.02 -15.43 19.20
N ASN A 80 3.35 -14.50 20.11
CA ASN A 80 3.79 -14.85 21.47
C ASN A 80 2.72 -15.57 22.32
N LYS A 81 1.44 -15.51 21.92
CA LYS A 81 0.34 -16.22 22.61
C LYS A 81 0.12 -17.64 22.08
N SER A 82 0.59 -17.96 20.88
CA SER A 82 0.48 -19.28 20.26
C SER A 82 1.86 -19.93 20.19
N LYS A 83 2.17 -20.81 21.14
CA LYS A 83 3.41 -21.64 21.19
C LYS A 83 3.48 -22.71 20.10
N THR A 84 2.83 -22.50 18.95
CA THR A 84 2.68 -23.51 17.91
C THR A 84 3.20 -22.97 16.58
N ASP A 85 4.26 -23.63 16.12
CA ASP A 85 4.83 -23.67 14.77
C ASP A 85 5.50 -22.41 14.21
N ALA A 86 6.79 -22.57 13.88
CA ALA A 86 7.64 -21.62 13.16
C ALA A 86 7.03 -21.16 11.82
N ILE A 87 6.07 -21.92 11.29
CA ILE A 87 5.32 -21.63 10.06
C ILE A 87 4.40 -20.41 10.24
N SER A 88 3.83 -20.18 11.44
CA SER A 88 2.93 -19.04 11.69
C SER A 88 3.68 -17.70 11.76
N TYR A 89 4.96 -17.72 12.17
CA TYR A 89 5.79 -16.53 12.33
C TYR A 89 6.08 -15.81 11.00
N ASN A 90 5.98 -16.52 9.87
CA ASN A 90 6.29 -15.98 8.55
C ASN A 90 5.04 -15.64 7.71
N GLN A 91 3.84 -16.05 8.14
CA GLN A 91 2.64 -15.87 7.31
C GLN A 91 2.26 -14.40 7.12
N PHE A 92 2.37 -13.58 8.17
CA PHE A 92 2.05 -12.15 8.08
C PHE A 92 3.02 -11.42 7.15
N GLU A 93 4.34 -11.62 7.31
CA GLU A 93 5.35 -11.00 6.44
C GLU A 93 5.21 -11.47 4.99
N MET A 94 4.92 -12.77 4.76
CA MET A 94 4.67 -13.30 3.42
C MET A 94 3.44 -12.65 2.77
N ASN A 95 2.31 -12.59 3.49
CA ASN A 95 1.09 -11.96 2.97
C ASN A 95 1.29 -10.47 2.71
N LEU A 96 2.04 -9.79 3.58
CA LEU A 96 2.35 -8.39 3.43
C LEU A 96 3.21 -8.14 2.18
N SER A 97 4.22 -8.98 1.95
CA SER A 97 5.02 -8.96 0.72
C SER A 97 4.14 -9.14 -0.52
N ASN A 98 3.21 -10.10 -0.48
CA ASN A 98 2.27 -10.34 -1.58
C ASN A 98 1.35 -9.13 -1.80
N ALA A 99 0.89 -8.45 -0.75
CA ALA A 99 0.10 -7.23 -0.89
C ALA A 99 0.91 -6.12 -1.54
N MET A 100 2.17 -5.93 -1.14
CA MET A 100 3.04 -4.91 -1.72
C MET A 100 3.31 -5.16 -3.20
N MET A 101 3.46 -6.43 -3.59
CA MET A 101 3.57 -6.82 -5.00
C MET A 101 2.29 -6.46 -5.77
N GLU A 102 1.13 -6.83 -5.25
CA GLU A 102 -0.16 -6.53 -5.90
C GLU A 102 -0.46 -5.02 -5.96
N ILE A 103 -0.06 -4.27 -4.93
CA ILE A 103 -0.06 -2.81 -4.92
C ILE A 103 0.78 -2.27 -6.08
N ASN A 104 1.99 -2.79 -6.28
CA ASN A 104 2.87 -2.32 -7.34
C ASN A 104 2.30 -2.59 -8.74
N ASN A 105 1.61 -3.72 -8.92
CA ASN A 105 0.94 -4.08 -10.17
C ASN A 105 -0.28 -3.19 -10.48
N THR A 106 -1.08 -2.86 -9.46
CA THR A 106 -2.40 -2.24 -9.62
C THR A 106 -2.44 -0.72 -9.46
N THR A 107 -1.36 -0.11 -8.97
CA THR A 107 -1.29 1.33 -8.70
C THR A 107 -0.16 2.03 -9.45
N TYR A 108 -0.24 3.33 -9.59
CA TYR A 108 0.90 4.20 -9.87
C TYR A 108 0.97 5.32 -8.83
N LEU A 109 2.16 5.84 -8.56
CA LEU A 109 2.33 6.96 -7.63
C LEU A 109 2.36 8.26 -8.43
N ALA A 110 1.47 9.19 -8.10
CA ALA A 110 1.53 10.57 -8.55
C ALA A 110 2.29 11.38 -7.48
N VAL A 111 3.57 11.60 -7.72
CA VAL A 111 4.48 12.29 -6.81
C VAL A 111 4.50 13.77 -7.15
N MET A 112 4.18 14.62 -6.18
CA MET A 112 4.20 16.07 -6.34
C MET A 112 5.32 16.69 -5.48
N ASP A 113 6.07 17.62 -6.06
CA ASP A 113 7.03 18.43 -5.32
C ASP A 113 6.37 19.70 -4.73
N ASN A 114 7.15 20.51 -4.00
CA ASN A 114 6.61 21.72 -3.37
C ASN A 114 6.25 22.84 -4.38
N GLN A 115 6.73 22.74 -5.62
CA GLN A 115 6.45 23.67 -6.71
C GLN A 115 5.31 23.18 -7.61
N LYS A 116 4.63 22.09 -7.23
CA LYS A 116 3.55 21.44 -7.99
C LYS A 116 4.02 20.79 -9.30
N ASN A 117 5.32 20.58 -9.48
CA ASN A 117 5.78 19.69 -10.55
C ASN A 117 5.42 18.26 -10.16
N VAL A 118 5.11 17.43 -11.15
CA VAL A 118 4.62 16.07 -10.94
C VAL A 118 5.54 15.06 -11.63
N ALA A 119 5.76 13.94 -10.95
CA ALA A 119 6.31 12.72 -11.51
C ALA A 119 5.33 11.56 -11.29
N PHE A 120 5.25 10.66 -12.25
CA PHE A 120 4.50 9.43 -12.17
C PHE A 120 5.46 8.26 -12.03
N ILE A 121 5.33 7.50 -10.95
CA ILE A 121 6.21 6.36 -10.64
C ILE A 121 5.40 5.07 -10.70
N SER A 122 5.87 4.08 -11.46
CA SER A 122 5.15 2.83 -11.69
C SER A 122 6.10 1.67 -11.96
N GLU A 123 5.57 0.45 -11.95
CA GLU A 123 6.36 -0.75 -12.23
C GLU A 123 6.79 -0.87 -13.70
N ASN A 124 5.98 -0.32 -14.62
CA ASN A 124 6.22 -0.42 -16.06
C ASN A 124 5.56 0.77 -16.78
N SER A 125 5.87 0.95 -18.06
CA SER A 125 5.37 2.07 -18.88
C SER A 125 3.85 2.11 -19.08
N SER A 126 3.13 1.02 -18.75
CA SER A 126 1.67 1.02 -18.80
C SER A 126 1.09 1.68 -17.56
N THR A 127 0.49 2.85 -17.75
CA THR A 127 -0.38 3.50 -16.76
C THR A 127 -1.86 3.21 -16.99
N ARG A 128 -2.23 2.65 -18.16
CA ARG A 128 -3.62 2.31 -18.47
C ARG A 128 -4.13 1.25 -17.49
N ALA A 129 -5.24 1.54 -16.83
CA ALA A 129 -5.92 0.74 -15.79
C ALA A 129 -5.31 0.73 -14.38
N LYS A 130 -4.26 1.53 -14.09
CA LYS A 130 -3.70 1.62 -12.72
C LYS A 130 -4.36 2.73 -11.90
N THR A 131 -4.53 2.50 -10.60
CA THR A 131 -5.12 3.48 -9.68
C THR A 131 -4.06 4.48 -9.19
N PRO A 132 -4.29 5.81 -9.28
CA PRO A 132 -3.35 6.79 -8.74
C PRO A 132 -3.28 6.75 -7.22
N VAL A 133 -2.08 6.90 -6.69
CA VAL A 133 -1.81 7.16 -5.28
C VAL A 133 -1.00 8.45 -5.19
N TYR A 134 -1.53 9.45 -4.48
CA TYR A 134 -0.90 10.76 -4.40
C TYR A 134 0.10 10.83 -3.25
N VAL A 135 1.33 11.24 -3.56
CA VAL A 135 2.45 11.24 -2.62
C VAL A 135 3.22 12.55 -2.72
N ASN A 136 3.60 13.12 -1.58
CA ASN A 136 4.61 14.19 -1.58
C ASN A 136 6.00 13.56 -1.71
N LEU A 137 6.89 14.12 -2.52
CA LEU A 137 8.26 13.60 -2.72
C LEU A 137 8.98 13.29 -1.38
N ARG A 138 8.78 14.11 -0.35
CA ARG A 138 9.36 13.92 0.99
C ARG A 138 8.92 12.60 1.64
N ASN A 139 7.69 12.16 1.36
CA ASN A 139 7.08 10.95 1.89
C ASN A 139 7.27 9.72 0.98
N LEU A 140 8.02 9.86 -0.12
CA LEU A 140 8.34 8.74 -0.99
C LEU A 140 9.36 7.83 -0.28
N ASP A 141 8.86 6.78 0.38
CA ASP A 141 9.65 5.77 1.08
C ASP A 141 10.31 4.77 0.09
N ALA A 142 11.38 4.11 0.53
CA ALA A 142 12.06 3.05 -0.22
C ALA A 142 11.11 1.90 -0.61
N LEU A 143 10.12 1.61 0.24
CA LEU A 143 9.09 0.59 -0.01
C LEU A 143 8.22 0.86 -1.25
N PHE A 144 8.22 2.10 -1.74
CA PHE A 144 7.38 2.56 -2.85
C PHE A 144 8.19 2.95 -4.10
N LEU A 145 9.51 2.75 -4.10
CA LEU A 145 10.32 3.01 -5.28
C LEU A 145 10.02 1.98 -6.36
N ARG A 146 9.95 2.43 -7.62
CA ARG A 146 9.61 1.57 -8.76
C ARG A 146 10.49 1.93 -9.96
N PRO A 147 10.74 0.97 -10.87
CA PRO A 147 11.76 1.14 -11.90
C PRO A 147 11.34 2.07 -13.04
N PHE A 148 10.09 2.52 -13.12
CA PHE A 148 9.63 3.40 -14.20
C PHE A 148 9.18 4.75 -13.66
N ILE A 149 9.79 5.84 -14.13
CA ILE A 149 9.43 7.21 -13.76
C ILE A 149 9.19 8.05 -15.00
N VAL A 150 8.02 8.67 -15.09
CA VAL A 150 7.70 9.73 -16.06
C VAL A 150 7.67 11.04 -15.32
N MET A 151 8.39 12.06 -15.78
CA MET A 151 8.41 13.37 -15.11
C MET A 151 8.58 14.49 -16.12
N ASN A 152 8.22 15.71 -15.74
CA ASN A 152 8.60 16.89 -16.52
C ASN A 152 10.05 17.31 -16.18
N GLY A 153 10.69 18.05 -17.09
CA GLY A 153 12.08 18.50 -16.94
C GLY A 153 12.30 19.35 -15.69
N TYR A 154 11.33 20.18 -15.31
CA TYR A 154 11.40 20.98 -14.08
C TYR A 154 11.44 20.12 -12.82
N PHE A 155 10.66 19.04 -12.77
CA PHE A 155 10.69 18.09 -11.66
C PHE A 155 12.08 17.48 -11.52
N LEU A 156 12.69 17.05 -12.63
CA LEU A 156 14.04 16.50 -12.61
C LEU A 156 15.06 17.52 -12.12
N ILE A 157 15.07 18.72 -12.72
CA ILE A 157 16.03 19.78 -12.39
C ILE A 157 15.93 20.13 -10.90
N ASN A 158 14.73 20.28 -10.37
CA ASN A 158 14.52 20.69 -8.98
C ASN A 158 14.79 19.58 -7.96
N ASN A 159 14.61 18.31 -8.35
CA ASN A 159 14.60 17.20 -7.40
C ASN A 159 15.71 16.15 -7.62
N HIS A 160 16.61 16.33 -8.60
CA HIS A 160 17.64 15.35 -8.98
C HIS A 160 18.48 14.82 -7.79
N LYS A 161 18.86 15.67 -6.84
CA LYS A 161 19.63 15.25 -5.65
C LYS A 161 18.84 14.32 -4.74
N GLU A 162 17.57 14.64 -4.50
CA GLU A 162 16.70 13.83 -3.66
C GLU A 162 16.33 12.51 -4.34
N LEU A 163 16.03 12.56 -5.64
CA LEU A 163 15.80 11.37 -6.46
C LEU A 163 17.02 10.45 -6.46
N TYR A 164 18.21 11.00 -6.70
CA TYR A 164 19.46 10.25 -6.63
C TYR A 164 19.63 9.60 -5.25
N LYS A 165 19.43 10.35 -4.15
CA LYS A 165 19.56 9.80 -2.79
C LYS A 165 18.61 8.63 -2.53
N LYS A 166 17.35 8.71 -3.00
CA LYS A 166 16.34 7.65 -2.83
C LYS A 166 16.66 6.43 -3.69
N TYR A 167 17.04 6.65 -4.95
CA TYR A 167 17.22 5.59 -5.93
C TYR A 167 18.63 5.00 -6.01
N ASN A 168 19.66 5.62 -5.43
CA ASN A 168 21.05 5.17 -5.55
C ASN A 168 21.25 3.69 -5.17
N LYS A 169 20.53 3.20 -4.14
CA LYS A 169 20.56 1.77 -3.79
C LYS A 169 19.71 0.89 -4.72
N SER A 170 18.57 1.40 -5.16
CA SER A 170 17.58 0.64 -5.96
C SER A 170 17.99 0.48 -7.43
N ILE A 171 18.65 1.50 -8.02
CA ILE A 171 19.13 1.50 -9.42
C ILE A 171 20.08 0.34 -9.70
N ILE A 172 20.93 0.02 -8.73
CA ILE A 172 21.99 -1.00 -8.86
C ILE A 172 21.39 -2.41 -9.02
N GLU A 173 20.23 -2.65 -8.43
CA GLU A 173 19.64 -4.00 -8.35
C GLU A 173 18.62 -4.29 -9.45
N HIS A 174 17.88 -3.28 -9.95
CA HIS A 174 16.70 -3.50 -10.81
C HIS A 174 16.67 -2.65 -12.09
N GLY A 175 17.64 -1.74 -12.27
CA GLY A 175 17.59 -0.75 -13.35
C GLY A 175 16.52 0.33 -13.12
N LEU A 176 16.66 1.47 -13.82
CA LEU A 176 15.74 2.60 -13.71
C LEU A 176 15.50 3.19 -15.10
N ASN A 177 14.24 3.21 -15.52
CA ASN A 177 13.77 3.82 -16.76
C ASN A 177 13.16 5.18 -16.42
N ILE A 178 13.71 6.24 -17.03
CA ILE A 178 13.25 7.61 -16.82
C ILE A 178 12.82 8.18 -18.16
N GLU A 179 11.56 8.59 -18.25
CA GLU A 179 11.03 9.40 -19.33
C GLU A 179 10.89 10.84 -18.85
N VAL A 180 11.53 11.77 -19.56
CA VAL A 180 11.51 13.19 -19.23
C VAL A 180 10.85 13.96 -20.36
N ASP A 181 9.73 14.61 -20.04
CA ASP A 181 9.10 15.57 -20.93
C ASP A 181 9.68 16.96 -20.68
N PHE A 182 10.38 17.51 -21.67
CA PHE A 182 10.97 18.85 -21.61
C PHE A 182 10.05 19.94 -22.19
N CYS A 183 8.84 19.58 -22.63
CA CYS A 183 7.88 20.50 -23.22
C CYS A 183 7.17 21.37 -22.16
#